data_AF-A0A8B6Y221-F1
#
_entry.id   AF-A0A8B6Y221-F1
#
_cell.length_a   1.000
_cell.length_b   1.000
_cell.length_c   1.000
_cell.angle_alpha   90.00
_cell.angle_beta   90.00
_cell.angle_gamma   90.00
#
_symmetry.space_group_name_H-M   'P 1'
#
loop_
_entity.id
_entity.type
_entity.pdbx_description
1 polymer ?
#
loop_
_entity_poly.entity_id
_entity_poly.type
_entity_poly.pdbx_seq_one_letter_code
_entity_poly.pdbx_strand_id
1 'polypeptide(L)'
;MFPPEMSSVISQSQEYLSFRSTVPQQKVIVDSDEEEDKVWIVYDAGPKSVRCPLIFLPPASGTADVFFKQILALSSVGYRVMA
;
A
#
# COMPACT_ATOMS: atom_id res chain seq x y z
N MET A 1 -21.02 -0.77 -27.32
CA MET A 1 -20.68 0.38 -26.47
C MET A 1 -20.56 -0.14 -25.04
N PHE A 2 -19.34 -0.36 -24.55
CA PHE A 2 -19.12 -0.81 -23.18
C PHE A 2 -19.42 0.36 -22.24
N PRO A 3 -20.04 0.14 -21.07
CA PRO A 3 -20.29 1.21 -20.12
C PRO A 3 -18.95 1.80 -19.65
N PRO A 4 -18.89 3.10 -19.33
CA PRO A 4 -17.71 3.70 -18.72
C PRO A 4 -17.38 2.92 -17.45
N GLU A 5 -16.11 2.58 -17.25
CA GLU A 5 -15.66 1.86 -16.05
C GLU A 5 -16.21 2.55 -14.81
N MET A 6 -17.03 1.84 -14.03
CA MET A 6 -17.56 2.33 -12.76
C MET A 6 -16.40 2.42 -11.76
N SER A 7 -15.67 3.53 -11.80
CA SER A 7 -14.67 3.83 -10.79
C SER A 7 -15.34 3.91 -9.41
N SER A 8 -14.71 3.30 -8.41
CA SER A 8 -15.21 3.30 -7.03
C SER A 8 -15.24 4.72 -6.46
N VAL A 9 -16.27 5.07 -5.69
CA VAL A 9 -16.36 6.36 -4.98
C VAL A 9 -15.11 6.60 -4.11
N ILE A 10 -14.54 5.55 -3.54
CA ILE A 10 -13.33 5.64 -2.71
C ILE A 10 -12.10 6.00 -3.57
N SER A 11 -11.97 5.42 -4.77
CA SER A 11 -10.81 5.69 -5.62
C SER A 11 -10.79 7.10 -6.19
N GLN A 12 -11.93 7.78 -6.21
CA GLN A 12 -12.06 9.19 -6.59
C GLN A 12 -12.04 10.15 -5.39
N SER A 13 -11.93 9.64 -4.15
CA SER A 13 -11.88 10.48 -2.97
C SER A 13 -10.57 11.27 -2.91
N GLN A 14 -10.65 12.54 -2.50
CA GLN A 14 -9.47 13.40 -2.37
C GLN A 14 -8.42 12.80 -1.40
N GLU A 15 -8.89 12.16 -0.33
CA GLU A 15 -8.04 11.50 0.65
C GLU A 15 -7.20 10.37 0.02
N TYR A 16 -7.84 9.50 -0.78
CA TYR A 16 -7.14 8.41 -1.47
C TYR A 16 -6.17 8.93 -2.55
N LEU A 17 -6.58 9.95 -3.31
CA LEU A 17 -5.70 10.57 -4.31
C LEU A 17 -4.46 11.21 -3.67
N SER A 18 -4.64 11.94 -2.57
CA SER A 18 -3.54 12.52 -1.80
C SER A 18 -2.65 11.45 -1.16
N PHE A 19 -3.22 10.33 -0.69
CA PHE A 19 -2.44 9.20 -0.23
C PHE A 19 -1.53 8.67 -1.35
N ARG A 20 -2.09 8.37 -2.52
CA ARG A 20 -1.35 7.84 -3.68
C ARG A 20 -0.28 8.80 -4.20
N SER A 21 -0.44 10.11 -4.02
CA SER A 21 0.59 11.09 -4.41
C SER A 21 1.73 11.21 -3.39
N THR A 22 1.52 10.79 -2.14
CA THR A 22 2.44 11.08 -1.03
C THR A 22 3.14 9.84 -0.49
N VAL A 23 2.48 8.68 -0.55
CA VAL A 23 3.02 7.41 -0.05
C VAL A 23 3.36 6.50 -1.23
N PRO A 24 4.65 6.36 -1.59
CA PRO A 24 5.04 5.55 -2.73
C PRO A 24 4.96 4.05 -2.41
N GLN A 25 4.63 3.26 -3.42
CA GLN A 25 4.83 1.81 -3.38
C GLN A 25 6.29 1.49 -3.67
N GLN A 26 6.85 0.56 -2.91
CA GLN A 26 8.19 0.03 -3.08
C GLN A 26 8.11 -1.37 -3.67
N LYS A 27 9.01 -1.67 -4.61
CA LYS A 27 9.20 -3.02 -5.14
C LYS A 27 10.34 -3.70 -4.40
N VAL A 28 10.09 -4.90 -3.89
CA VAL A 28 11.08 -5.73 -3.20
C VAL A 28 11.12 -7.08 -3.89
N ILE A 29 12.28 -7.44 -4.43
CA ILE A 29 12.50 -8.79 -4.96
C ILE A 29 12.65 -9.71 -3.75
N VAL A 30 11.75 -10.66 -3.60
CA VAL A 30 11.77 -11.65 -2.50
C VAL A 30 12.41 -12.96 -2.91
N ASP A 31 12.44 -13.23 -4.21
CA ASP A 31 13.07 -14.41 -4.78
C ASP A 31 13.51 -14.09 -6.20
N SER A 32 14.66 -14.61 -6.60
CA SER A 32 15.21 -14.45 -7.95
C SER A 32 15.46 -15.84 -8.52
N ASP A 33 14.46 -16.37 -9.21
CA ASP A 33 14.54 -17.67 -9.89
C ASP A 33 15.06 -17.48 -11.33
N GLU A 34 15.46 -18.58 -11.99
CA GLU A 34 16.02 -18.53 -13.35
C GLU A 34 15.02 -18.03 -14.42
N GLU A 35 13.71 -18.09 -14.15
CA GLU A 35 12.66 -17.70 -15.11
C GLU A 35 12.02 -16.32 -14.84
N GLU A 36 11.75 -15.97 -13.57
CA GLU A 36 11.18 -14.66 -13.20
C GLU A 36 11.46 -14.30 -11.73
N ASP A 37 11.74 -13.01 -11.47
CA ASP A 37 11.84 -12.48 -10.10
C ASP A 37 10.46 -12.45 -9.44
N LYS A 38 10.35 -13.03 -8.23
CA LYS A 38 9.18 -12.84 -7.39
C LYS A 38 9.30 -11.48 -6.72
N VAL A 39 8.43 -10.55 -7.10
CA VAL A 39 8.43 -9.17 -6.60
C VAL A 39 7.22 -8.90 -5.73
N TRP A 40 7.44 -8.36 -4.54
CA TRP A 40 6.41 -7.77 -3.71
C TRP A 40 6.31 -6.27 -3.95
N ILE A 41 5.08 -5.77 -4.02
CA ILE A 41 4.79 -4.34 -4.07
C ILE A 41 4.18 -3.97 -2.72
N VAL A 42 4.90 -3.15 -1.94
CA VAL A 42 4.54 -2.83 -0.55
C VAL A 42 4.49 -1.33 -0.31
N TYR A 43 3.68 -0.90 0.64
CA TYR A 43 3.83 0.40 1.30
C TYR A 43 4.74 0.25 2.52
N ASP A 44 5.59 1.25 2.79
CA ASP A 44 6.39 1.32 4.02
C ASP A 44 6.48 2.78 4.48
N ALA A 45 5.56 3.16 5.37
CA ALA A 45 5.37 4.52 5.87
C ALA A 45 5.74 4.66 7.36
N GLY A 46 6.15 5.86 7.76
CA GLY A 46 6.55 6.18 9.13
C GLY A 46 8.06 6.08 9.40
N PRO A 47 8.50 6.27 10.66
CA PRO A 47 9.91 6.38 11.00
C PRO A 47 10.67 5.05 10.83
N LYS A 48 11.71 5.04 9.98
CA LYS A 48 12.53 3.84 9.74
C LYS A 48 13.36 3.37 10.96
N SER A 49 13.50 4.23 11.98
CA SER A 49 14.17 3.90 13.25
C SER A 49 13.37 2.93 14.12
N VAL A 50 12.06 2.79 13.88
CA VAL A 50 11.20 1.83 14.58
C VAL A 50 11.53 0.41 14.13
N ARG A 51 11.96 -0.43 15.09
CA ARG A 51 12.43 -1.80 14.84
C ARG A 51 11.33 -2.86 14.77
N CYS A 52 10.14 -2.56 15.29
CA CYS A 52 8.99 -3.47 15.28
C CYS A 52 7.85 -2.82 14.48
N PRO A 53 7.82 -3.00 13.14
CA PRO A 53 6.79 -2.42 12.30
C PRO A 53 5.45 -3.15 12.48
N LEU A 54 4.35 -2.45 12.24
CA LEU A 54 3.03 -3.06 12.08
C LEU A 54 2.88 -3.52 10.63
N ILE A 55 2.62 -4.81 10.43
CA ILE A 55 2.43 -5.41 9.11
C ILE A 55 0.95 -5.68 8.89
N PHE A 56 0.42 -5.14 7.79
CA PHE A 56 -0.95 -5.36 7.36
C PHE A 56 -0.95 -6.33 6.18
N LEU A 57 -1.72 -7.40 6.28
CA LEU A 57 -1.87 -8.37 5.21
C LEU A 57 -3.25 -8.20 4.59
N PRO A 58 -3.35 -7.90 3.28
CA PRO A 58 -4.64 -7.67 2.66
C PRO A 58 -5.48 -8.96 2.62
N PRO A 59 -6.81 -8.84 2.56
CA PRO A 59 -7.68 -9.97 2.28
C PRO A 59 -7.30 -10.65 0.95
N ALA A 60 -7.69 -11.92 0.79
CA ALA A 60 -7.35 -12.71 -0.41
C ALA A 60 -7.77 -12.07 -1.75
N SER A 61 -8.80 -11.22 -1.74
CA SER A 61 -9.31 -10.53 -2.93
C SER A 61 -9.02 -9.02 -2.95
N GLY A 62 -8.06 -8.54 -2.15
CA GLY A 62 -7.74 -7.12 -2.01
C GLY A 62 -6.26 -6.80 -2.24
N THR A 63 -5.95 -5.51 -2.37
CA THR A 63 -4.57 -4.99 -2.42
C THR A 63 -4.25 -4.24 -1.13
N ALA A 64 -2.99 -3.88 -0.91
CA ALA A 64 -2.55 -3.09 0.23
C ALA A 64 -3.27 -1.72 0.35
N ASP A 65 -3.82 -1.21 -0.76
CA ASP A 65 -4.59 0.04 -0.81
C ASP A 65 -5.80 0.05 0.11
N VAL A 66 -6.34 -1.11 0.51
CA VAL A 66 -7.45 -1.19 1.47
C VAL A 66 -7.09 -0.60 2.84
N PHE A 67 -5.80 -0.49 3.16
CA PHE A 67 -5.30 0.05 4.42
C PHE A 67 -4.83 1.50 4.35
N PHE A 68 -5.11 2.24 3.27
CA PHE A 68 -4.58 3.60 3.08
C PHE A 68 -4.82 4.54 4.29
N LYS A 69 -6.00 4.45 4.91
CA LYS A 69 -6.36 5.23 6.10
C LYS A 69 -5.52 4.83 7.31
N GLN A 70 -5.34 3.54 7.54
CA GLN A 70 -4.53 3.01 8.64
C GLN A 70 -3.06 3.40 8.44
N ILE A 71 -2.55 3.31 7.22
CA ILE A 71 -1.19 3.74 6.86
C ILE A 71 -1.02 5.21 7.20
N LEU A 72 -1.93 6.10 6.75
CA LEU A 72 -1.86 7.53 7.06
C LEU A 72 -1.96 7.81 8.56
N ALA A 73 -2.99 7.29 9.22
CA ALA A 73 -3.27 7.59 10.62
C ALA A 73 -2.14 7.10 11.55
N LEU A 74 -1.72 5.84 11.42
CA LEU A 74 -0.72 5.24 12.30
C LEU A 74 0.69 5.80 12.04
N SER A 75 1.05 6.05 10.77
CA SER A 75 2.35 6.67 10.46
C SER A 75 2.43 8.10 10.99
N SER A 76 1.33 8.86 11.00
CA SER A 76 1.28 10.23 11.55
C SER A 76 1.54 10.29 13.06
N VAL A 77 1.28 9.20 13.79
CA VAL A 77 1.51 9.11 15.25
C VAL A 77 2.75 8.30 15.61
N GLY A 78 3.63 8.05 14.63
CA GLY A 78 4.98 7.53 14.87
C GLY A 78 5.15 6.01 14.73
N TYR A 79 4.12 5.27 14.31
CA TYR A 79 4.31 3.86 13.94
C TYR A 79 4.99 3.74 12.57
N ARG A 80 5.82 2.72 12.41
CA ARG A 80 6.21 2.25 11.07
C ARG A 80 5.20 1.20 10.62
N VAL A 81 4.54 1.47 9.51
CA VAL A 81 3.50 0.63 8.93
C VAL A 81 3.97 0.08 7.60
N MET A 82 3.87 -1.24 7.43
CA MET A 82 4.07 -1.93 6.17
C MET A 82 2.76 -2.60 5.74
N ALA A 83 2.40 -2.50 4.47
CA ALA A 83 1.17 -3.08 3.92
C ALA A 83 1.39 -3.58 2.49
#